data_AF-A0A1I2AV10-F1
#
_entry.id   AF-A0A1I2AV10-F1
#
_cell.length_a   1.000
_cell.length_b   1.000
_cell.length_c   1.000
_cell.angle_alpha   90.00
_cell.angle_beta   90.00
_cell.angle_gamma   90.00
#
_symmetry.space_group_name_H-M   'P 1'
#
loop_
_entity.id
_entity.type
_entity.pdbx_description
1 polymer ?
#
loop_
_entity_poly.entity_id
_entity_poly.type
_entity_poly.pdbx_seq_one_letter_code
_entity_poly.pdbx_strand_id
1 'polypeptide(L)' 'MRFSPLTMGILYFLVGILFIYIAVLSADETMWNFITILLAFFATLDFGVSIRMFIIHFKIKKNNKKK' A
#
# COMPACT_ATOMS: atom_id res chain seq x y z
N MET A 1 7.71 -10.07 -18.66
CA MET A 1 6.53 -10.46 -17.84
C MET A 1 5.61 -9.24 -17.72
N ARG A 2 4.36 -9.32 -18.21
CA ARG A 2 3.39 -8.21 -18.09
C ARG A 2 2.85 -8.23 -16.66
N PHE A 3 3.53 -7.59 -15.71
CA PHE A 3 2.99 -7.40 -14.36
C PHE A 3 1.67 -6.63 -14.48
N SER A 4 0.55 -7.30 -14.19
CA SER A 4 -0.76 -6.66 -14.22
C SER A 4 -0.78 -5.54 -13.17
N PRO A 5 -1.34 -4.36 -13.47
CA PRO A 5 -1.45 -3.26 -12.50
C PRO A 5 -2.08 -3.69 -11.17
N LEU A 6 -2.93 -4.73 -11.19
CA LEU A 6 -3.48 -5.36 -9.98
C LEU A 6 -2.44 -6.04 -9.11
N THR A 7 -1.56 -6.84 -9.72
CA THR A 7 -0.57 -7.64 -8.99
C THR A 7 0.41 -6.73 -8.28
N MET A 8 0.79 -5.62 -8.92
CA MET A 8 1.61 -4.59 -8.27
C MET A 8 0.86 -3.86 -7.17
N GLY A 9 -0.41 -3.49 -7.38
CA GLY A 9 -1.23 -2.86 -6.32
C GLY A 9 -1.37 -3.72 -5.07
N ILE A 10 -1.58 -5.04 -5.24
CA ILE A 10 -1.66 -6.00 -4.13
C ILE A 10 -0.31 -6.15 -3.41
N LEU A 11 0.80 -6.17 -4.15
CA LEU A 11 2.14 -6.22 -3.56
C LEU A 11 2.42 -5.00 -2.70
N TYR A 12 2.20 -3.78 -3.21
CA TYR A 12 2.38 -2.55 -2.43
C TYR A 12 1.46 -2.50 -1.21
N PHE A 13 0.23 -3.01 -1.32
CA PHE A 13 -0.69 -3.10 -0.18
C PHE A 13 -0.15 -4.04 0.92
N LEU A 14 0.35 -5.21 0.54
CA LEU A 14 0.96 -6.17 1.48
C LEU A 14 2.21 -5.60 2.15
N VAL A 15 3.05 -4.91 1.37
CA VAL A 15 4.25 -4.22 1.90
C VAL A 15 3.85 -3.12 2.89
N GLY A 16 2.83 -2.33 2.59
CA GLY A 16 2.30 -1.32 3.52
C GLY A 16 1.80 -1.92 4.84
N ILE A 17 1.10 -3.07 4.80
CA ILE A 17 0.70 -3.80 6.01
C ILE A 17 1.92 -4.26 6.81
N LEU A 18 2.95 -4.76 6.13
CA LEU A 18 4.18 -5.21 6.78
C LEU A 18 4.90 -4.05 7.49
N PHE A 19 4.95 -2.87 6.86
CA PHE A 19 5.50 -1.67 7.48
C PHE A 19 4.72 -1.24 8.72
N ILE A 20 3.38 -1.31 8.69
CA ILE A 20 2.55 -1.03 9.89
C ILE A 20 2.87 -2.04 11.00
N TYR A 21 2.96 -3.33 10.67
CA TYR A 21 3.27 -4.36 11.66
C TYR A 21 4.61 -4.10 12.35
N ILE A 22 5.66 -3.80 11.57
CA ILE A 22 6.99 -3.48 12.10
C ILE A 22 6.96 -2.16 12.90
N ALA A 23 6.18 -1.17 12.47
CA ALA A 23 6.05 0.11 13.18
C ALA A 23 5.44 -0.07 14.57
N VAL A 24 4.41 -0.92 14.68
CA VAL A 24 3.76 -1.26 15.96
C VAL A 24 4.71 -2.04 16.86
N LEU A 25 5.47 -2.99 16.32
CA LEU A 25 6.50 -3.71 17.07
C LEU A 25 7.64 -2.81 17.55
N SER A 26 7.96 -1.77 16.80
CA SER A 26 9.02 -0.80 17.15
C SER A 26 8.54 0.28 18.12
N ALA A 27 7.23 0.34 18.40
CA ALA A 27 6.65 1.25 19.37
C ALA A 27 6.74 0.62 20.77
N ASP A 28 7.94 0.61 21.35
CA ASP A 28 8.18 0.02 22.68
C ASP A 28 7.40 0.77 23.78
N GLU A 29 7.77 2.03 24.06
CA GLU A 29 7.15 2.82 25.14
C GLU A 29 6.21 3.92 24.63
N THR A 30 6.51 4.49 23.46
CA THR A 30 5.70 5.56 22.86
C THR A 30 5.62 5.43 21.34
N MET A 31 4.43 5.70 20.79
CA MET A 31 4.23 5.75 19.33
C MET A 31 4.91 6.95 18.66
N TRP A 32 5.46 7.88 19.45
CA TRP A 32 6.15 9.08 18.97
C TRP A 32 7.62 8.84 18.61
N ASN A 33 8.09 7.60 18.69
CA ASN A 33 9.44 7.27 18.27
C ASN A 33 9.64 7.60 16.78
N PHE A 34 10.78 8.19 16.45
CA PHE A 34 11.12 8.61 15.09
C PHE A 34 11.02 7.44 14.10
N ILE A 35 11.45 6.24 14.51
CA ILE A 35 11.38 5.03 13.68
C ILE A 35 9.94 4.65 13.37
N THR A 36 9.05 4.66 14.36
CA THR A 36 7.62 4.36 14.20
C THR A 36 6.94 5.33 13.24
N ILE A 37 7.22 6.63 13.38
CA ILE A 37 6.68 7.68 12.49
C ILE A 37 7.20 7.50 11.06
N LEU A 38 8.50 7.21 10.89
CA LEU A 38 9.11 6.98 9.58
C LEU A 38 8.50 5.75 8.89
N LEU A 39 8.32 4.64 9.61
CA LEU A 39 7.69 3.43 9.09
C LEU A 39 6.21 3.68 8.72
N ALA A 40 5.47 4.43 9.53
CA ALA A 40 4.09 4.82 9.23
C ALA A 40 4.01 5.75 7.99
N PHE A 41 4.98 6.62 7.80
CA PHE A 41 5.08 7.46 6.61
C PHE A 41 5.31 6.62 5.35
N PHE A 42 6.25 5.66 5.37
CA PHE A 42 6.45 4.73 4.26
C PHE A 42 5.20 3.90 3.96
N ALA A 43 4.56 3.34 5.00
CA ALA A 43 3.31 2.62 4.83
C ALA A 43 2.25 3.48 4.11
N THR A 44 2.13 4.75 4.48
CA THR A 44 1.17 5.67 3.84
C THR A 44 1.42 5.85 2.34
N LEU A 45 2.69 5.92 1.92
CA LEU A 45 3.05 5.98 0.50
C LEU A 45 2.65 4.70 -0.24
N ASP A 46 2.96 3.53 0.35
CA ASP A 46 2.59 2.22 -0.20
C ASP A 46 1.06 2.04 -0.33
N PHE A 47 0.30 2.47 0.67
CA PHE A 47 -1.17 2.50 0.60
C PHE A 47 -1.67 3.46 -0.49
N GLY A 48 -1.07 4.65 -0.63
CA GLY A 48 -1.43 5.58 -1.71
C GLY A 48 -1.22 4.99 -3.11
N VAL A 49 -0.08 4.33 -3.33
CA VAL A 49 0.24 3.68 -4.61
C VAL A 49 -0.70 2.49 -4.88
N SER A 50 -0.94 1.65 -3.88
CA SER A 50 -1.84 0.49 -4.02
C SER A 50 -3.28 0.93 -4.32
N ILE A 51 -3.82 1.93 -3.60
CA ILE A 51 -5.15 2.51 -3.87
C ILE A 51 -5.23 3.01 -5.31
N ARG A 52 -4.23 3.77 -5.77
CA ARG A 52 -4.19 4.28 -7.15
C ARG A 52 -4.24 3.13 -8.17
N MET A 53 -3.49 2.05 -7.93
CA MET A 53 -3.48 0.88 -8.80
C MET A 53 -4.82 0.13 -8.81
N PHE A 54 -5.47 0.00 -7.66
CA PHE A 54 -6.83 -0.56 -7.58
C PHE A 54 -7.84 0.29 -8.36
N ILE A 55 -7.82 1.61 -8.20
CA ILE A 55 -8.69 2.54 -8.95
C ILE A 55 -8.50 2.37 -10.47
N ILE A 56 -7.24 2.30 -10.93
CA ILE A 56 -6.92 2.07 -12.34
C ILE A 56 -7.51 0.74 -12.82
N HIS A 57 -7.36 -0.33 -12.04
CA HIS A 57 -7.95 -1.62 -12.39
C HIS A 57 -9.48 -1.56 -12.51
N PHE A 58 -10.17 -0.95 -11.54
CA PHE A 58 -11.63 -0.80 -11.57
C PHE A 58 -12.08 0.06 -12.77
N LYS A 59 -11.33 1.12 -13.10
CA LYS A 59 -11.61 1.97 -14.26
C LYS A 59 -11.44 1.22 -15.59
N ILE A 60 -10.38 0.44 -15.74
CA ILE A 60 -10.15 -0.41 -16.93
C ILE A 60 -11.24 -1.48 -17.04
N LYS A 61 -11.61 -2.14 -15.94
CA LYS A 61 -12.67 -3.16 -15.91
C LYS A 61 -14.04 -2.57 -16.28
N LYS A 62 -14.33 -1.34 -15.84
CA LYS A 62 -15.58 -0.63 -16.17
C LYS A 62 -15.65 -0.22 -17.64
N ASN A 63 -14.54 0.20 -18.24
CA ASN A 63 -14.51 0.54 -19.68
C ASN A 63 -14.58 -0.70 -20.58
N ASN A 64 -13.98 -1.82 -20.19
CA ASN A 64 -14.10 -3.08 -20.94
C ASN A 64 -15.49 -3.72 -20.85
N LYS A 65 -16.31 -3.38 -19.85
CA LYS A 65 -17.71 -3.82 -19.75
C LYS A 65 -18.70 -2.96 -20.58
N LYS A 66 -18.25 -1.81 -21.09
CA LYS A 66 -19.07 -0.88 -21.90
C LYS A 66 -18.80 -0.98 -23.41
N LYS A 67 -17.81 -1.77 -23.83
CA LYS A 67 -17.60 -2.19 -25.21
C LYS A 67 -18.18 -3.57 -25.40
#